data_AF-A0A832V3S9-F1
#
_entry.id   AF-A0A832V3S9-F1
#
_cell.length_a   1.000
_cell.length_b   1.000
_cell.length_c   1.000
_cell.angle_alpha   90.00
_cell.angle_beta   90.00
_cell.angle_gamma   90.00
#
_symmetry.space_group_name_H-M   'P 1'
#
loop_
_entity.id
_entity.type
_entity.pdbx_description
1 polymer ?
#
loop_
_entity_poly.entity_id
_entity_poly.type
_entity_poly.pdbx_seq_one_letter_code
_entity_poly.pdbx_strand_id
1 'polypeptide(L)'
;MPKAAKKTKKKTETQKGLEKIEEDIETLEQLVRTERKEEKLEFGEFEKELAGLRKLSNPIIEKFTFKDFSRGFIGGIIGMSSIAWHEVVIEGARAMHPAFVFIITLFTLFAGASVLYFSQYRKIKEQKIIFKLLPKRFVVFYFLSLLIVLTTYTFFGIVGPGHSFTESVKLILVVALPTMIGASAADIIR
;
A
#
# COMPACT_ATOMS: atom_id res chain seq x y z
N MET A 1 -23.39 -5.04 -96.46
CA MET A 1 -22.45 -4.49 -95.47
C MET A 1 -23.17 -4.19 -94.15
N PRO A 2 -22.98 -4.98 -93.07
CA PRO A 2 -23.22 -4.47 -91.71
C PRO A 2 -22.23 -5.08 -90.69
N LYS A 3 -21.08 -4.45 -90.44
CA LYS A 3 -20.13 -4.89 -89.38
C LYS A 3 -19.63 -3.77 -88.45
N ALA A 4 -19.99 -2.51 -88.71
CA ALA A 4 -19.47 -1.36 -87.95
C ALA A 4 -20.23 -1.08 -86.64
N ALA A 5 -21.55 -1.33 -86.56
CA ALA A 5 -22.38 -0.89 -85.43
C ALA A 5 -22.23 -1.73 -84.13
N LYS A 6 -21.73 -2.98 -84.20
CA LYS A 6 -21.57 -3.86 -83.03
C LYS A 6 -20.29 -3.58 -82.22
N LYS A 7 -19.26 -2.99 -82.82
CA LYS A 7 -17.96 -2.71 -82.16
C LYS A 7 -18.01 -1.47 -81.27
N THR A 8 -18.82 -0.46 -81.61
CA THR A 8 -18.97 0.79 -80.87
C THR A 8 -19.79 0.63 -79.59
N LYS A 9 -20.87 -0.17 -79.60
CA LYS A 9 -21.67 -0.46 -78.39
C LYS A 9 -20.86 -1.16 -77.29
N LYS A 10 -20.07 -2.17 -77.66
CA LYS A 10 -19.24 -2.94 -76.70
C LYS A 10 -18.16 -2.09 -76.02
N LYS A 11 -17.59 -1.11 -76.74
CA LYS A 11 -16.61 -0.16 -76.20
C LYS A 11 -17.20 0.80 -75.16
N THR A 12 -18.47 1.18 -75.33
CA THR A 12 -19.16 2.16 -74.48
C THR A 12 -19.62 1.55 -73.16
N GLU A 13 -20.06 0.28 -73.16
CA GLU A 13 -20.39 -0.47 -71.92
C GLU A 13 -19.13 -0.80 -71.10
N THR A 14 -18.00 -1.05 -71.76
CA THR A 14 -16.73 -1.32 -71.07
C THR A 14 -16.18 -0.07 -70.38
N GLN A 15 -16.33 1.12 -70.99
CA GLN A 15 -15.94 2.40 -70.38
C GLN A 15 -16.82 2.76 -69.17
N LYS A 16 -18.14 2.59 -69.27
CA LYS A 16 -19.05 2.78 -68.12
C LYS A 16 -18.81 1.78 -66.99
N GLY A 17 -18.38 0.56 -67.31
CA GLY A 17 -17.97 -0.43 -66.31
C GLY A 17 -16.68 -0.04 -65.58
N LEU A 18 -15.73 0.56 -66.29
CA LEU A 18 -14.47 1.06 -65.72
C LEU A 18 -14.68 2.27 -64.81
N GLU A 19 -15.52 3.24 -65.22
CA GLU A 19 -15.87 4.40 -64.39
C GLU A 19 -16.55 3.97 -63.08
N LYS A 20 -17.42 2.95 -63.12
CA LYS A 20 -18.07 2.40 -61.93
C LYS A 20 -17.10 1.71 -60.98
N ILE A 21 -16.11 0.99 -61.53
CA ILE A 21 -15.08 0.33 -60.73
C ILE A 21 -14.14 1.37 -60.10
N GLU A 22 -13.82 2.46 -60.78
CA GLU A 22 -13.04 3.57 -60.18
C GLU A 22 -13.80 4.25 -59.03
N GLU A 23 -15.10 4.47 -59.19
CA GLU A 23 -15.97 5.05 -58.14
C GLU A 23 -16.13 4.11 -56.93
N ASP A 24 -16.23 2.80 -57.17
CA ASP A 24 -16.25 1.76 -56.12
C ASP A 24 -14.89 1.64 -55.40
N ILE A 25 -13.77 1.82 -56.11
CA ILE A 25 -12.42 1.83 -55.52
C ILE A 25 -12.22 3.07 -54.64
N GLU A 26 -12.68 4.24 -55.10
CA GLU A 26 -12.54 5.49 -54.34
C GLU A 26 -13.38 5.47 -53.05
N THR A 27 -14.59 4.92 -53.10
CA THR A 27 -15.43 4.72 -51.91
C THR A 27 -14.84 3.68 -50.94
N LEU A 28 -14.29 2.57 -51.44
CA LEU A 28 -13.57 1.59 -50.61
C LEU A 28 -12.33 2.19 -49.94
N GLU A 29 -11.54 3.01 -50.64
CA GLU A 29 -10.41 3.70 -50.02
C GLU A 29 -10.83 4.65 -48.91
N GLN A 30 -11.95 5.36 -49.07
CA GLN A 30 -12.49 6.24 -48.04
C GLN A 30 -12.97 5.46 -46.81
N LEU A 31 -13.64 4.32 -47.00
CA LEU A 31 -14.09 3.45 -45.91
C LEU A 31 -12.90 2.89 -45.12
N VAL A 32 -11.88 2.35 -45.80
CA VAL A 32 -10.66 1.83 -45.16
C VAL A 32 -9.90 2.92 -44.39
N ARG A 33 -9.88 4.16 -44.91
CA ARG A 33 -9.27 5.30 -44.19
C ARG A 33 -10.06 5.71 -42.95
N THR A 34 -11.37 5.50 -42.95
CA THR A 34 -12.26 5.85 -41.83
C THR A 34 -12.16 4.81 -40.72
N GLU A 35 -12.25 3.51 -41.07
CA GLU A 35 -12.06 2.41 -40.13
C GLU A 35 -10.67 2.47 -39.46
N ARG A 36 -9.60 2.73 -40.23
CA ARG A 36 -8.24 2.85 -39.67
C ARG A 36 -8.07 4.06 -38.74
N LYS A 37 -8.92 5.09 -38.86
CA LYS A 37 -8.93 6.23 -37.92
C LYS A 37 -9.70 5.90 -36.65
N GLU A 38 -10.85 5.24 -36.78
CA GLU A 38 -11.67 4.78 -35.66
C GLU A 38 -10.92 3.76 -34.80
N GLU A 39 -10.25 2.79 -35.43
CA GLU A 39 -9.46 1.78 -34.73
C GLU A 39 -8.30 2.43 -33.93
N LYS A 40 -7.63 3.45 -34.49
CA LYS A 40 -6.59 4.21 -33.77
C LYS A 40 -7.13 5.05 -32.62
N LEU A 41 -8.35 5.57 -32.75
CA LEU A 41 -9.02 6.32 -31.70
C LEU A 41 -9.43 5.39 -30.56
N GLU A 42 -10.05 4.25 -30.86
CA GLU A 42 -10.42 3.24 -29.87
C GLU A 42 -9.20 2.68 -29.14
N PHE A 43 -8.12 2.36 -29.86
CA PHE A 43 -6.87 1.92 -29.21
C PHE A 43 -6.26 3.01 -28.31
N GLY A 44 -6.32 4.28 -28.72
CA GLY A 44 -5.84 5.40 -27.91
C GLY A 44 -6.70 5.66 -26.67
N GLU A 45 -8.00 5.45 -26.75
CA GLU A 45 -8.92 5.53 -25.61
C GLU A 45 -8.73 4.35 -24.66
N PHE A 46 -8.57 3.13 -25.19
CA PHE A 46 -8.26 1.93 -24.42
C PHE A 46 -6.90 2.03 -23.71
N GLU A 47 -5.88 2.61 -24.36
CA GLU A 47 -4.59 2.90 -23.72
C GLU A 47 -4.71 3.94 -22.59
N LYS A 48 -5.54 4.98 -22.78
CA LYS A 48 -5.81 5.97 -21.73
C LYS A 48 -6.56 5.36 -20.55
N GLU A 49 -7.52 4.47 -20.82
CA GLU A 49 -8.28 3.76 -19.81
C GLU A 49 -7.38 2.78 -19.03
N LEU A 50 -6.50 2.04 -19.73
CA LEU A 50 -5.44 1.23 -19.13
C LEU A 50 -4.43 2.05 -18.31
N ALA A 51 -4.07 3.25 -18.77
CA ALA A 51 -3.19 4.16 -18.02
C ALA A 51 -3.89 4.70 -16.76
N GLY A 52 -5.19 4.97 -16.82
CA GLY A 52 -6.03 5.30 -15.68
C GLY A 52 -6.10 4.16 -14.67
N LEU A 53 -6.35 2.94 -15.15
CA LEU A 53 -6.38 1.72 -14.34
C LEU A 53 -5.02 1.39 -13.73
N ARG A 54 -3.89 1.60 -14.43
CA ARG A 54 -2.54 1.48 -13.88
C ARG A 54 -2.25 2.49 -12.77
N LYS A 55 -2.79 3.72 -12.86
CA LYS A 55 -2.70 4.72 -11.77
C LYS A 55 -3.50 4.30 -10.54
N LEU A 56 -4.65 3.67 -10.73
CA LEU A 56 -5.46 3.10 -9.64
C LEU A 56 -4.89 1.78 -9.07
N SER A 57 -4.20 1.00 -9.92
CA SER A 57 -3.64 -0.32 -9.58
C SER A 57 -2.20 -0.27 -9.07
N ASN A 58 -1.54 0.90 -9.06
CA ASN A 58 -0.33 1.04 -8.27
C ASN A 58 -0.75 1.08 -6.81
N PRO A 59 -0.44 0.06 -5.99
CA PRO A 59 -0.52 0.23 -4.55
C PRO A 59 0.43 1.37 -4.25
N ILE A 60 -0.13 2.54 -3.94
CA ILE A 60 0.61 3.71 -3.51
C ILE A 60 1.57 3.17 -2.45
N ILE A 61 2.86 3.23 -2.75
CA ILE A 61 3.93 2.96 -1.80
C ILE A 61 3.75 4.07 -0.76
N GLU A 62 2.85 3.85 0.19
CA GLU A 62 2.52 4.83 1.20
C GLU A 62 3.73 4.90 2.12
N LYS A 63 4.61 5.85 1.77
CA LYS A 63 5.69 6.29 2.63
C LYS A 63 5.10 6.55 4.00
N PHE A 64 5.76 6.01 5.01
CA PHE A 64 5.39 6.26 6.40
C PHE A 64 5.28 7.77 6.62
N THR A 65 4.07 8.24 6.92
CA THR A 65 3.76 9.67 7.02
C THR A 65 3.70 10.08 8.49
N PHE A 66 3.93 11.36 8.80
CA PHE A 66 3.79 11.88 10.17
C PHE A 66 2.42 11.57 10.80
N LYS A 67 1.37 11.46 9.97
CA LYS A 67 0.04 11.01 10.38
C LYS A 67 0.05 9.59 10.97
N ASP A 68 0.79 8.66 10.37
CA ASP A 68 0.92 7.29 10.86
C ASP A 68 1.67 7.25 12.20
N PHE A 69 2.70 8.09 12.34
CA PHE A 69 3.41 8.28 13.60
C PHE A 69 2.49 8.80 14.72
N SER A 70 1.72 9.85 14.46
CA SER A 70 0.80 10.43 15.46
C SER A 70 -0.27 9.43 15.93
N ARG A 71 -0.78 8.60 15.02
CA ARG A 71 -1.75 7.55 15.34
C ARG A 71 -1.13 6.46 16.20
N GLY A 72 0.07 5.99 15.83
CA GLY A 72 0.82 5.03 16.64
C GLY A 72 1.19 5.58 18.01
N PHE A 73 1.46 6.88 18.11
CA PHE A 73 1.73 7.53 19.39
C PHE A 73 0.50 7.51 20.30
N ILE A 74 -0.67 7.91 19.78
CA ILE A 74 -1.94 7.88 20.53
C ILE A 74 -2.30 6.44 20.92
N GLY A 75 -2.20 5.50 19.98
CA GLY A 75 -2.44 4.08 20.24
C GLY A 75 -1.49 3.53 21.30
N GLY A 76 -0.22 3.93 21.26
CA GLY A 76 0.79 3.55 22.24
C GLY A 76 0.46 4.07 23.63
N ILE A 77 0.04 5.33 23.77
CA ILE A 77 -0.39 5.89 25.06
C ILE A 77 -1.59 5.13 25.62
N ILE A 78 -2.59 4.83 24.79
CA ILE A 78 -3.77 4.06 25.22
C ILE A 78 -3.32 2.66 25.67
N GLY A 79 -2.49 1.99 24.88
CA GLY A 79 -1.92 0.69 25.22
C GLY A 79 -1.16 0.72 26.55
N MET A 80 -0.26 1.69 26.72
CA MET A 80 0.50 1.90 27.97
C MET A 80 -0.44 2.09 29.16
N SER A 81 -1.45 2.95 29.02
CA SER A 81 -2.36 3.34 30.11
C SER A 81 -3.13 2.16 30.72
N SER A 82 -3.26 1.06 29.98
CA SER A 82 -3.95 -0.15 30.46
C SER A 82 -3.27 -0.84 31.64
N ILE A 83 -1.93 -0.80 31.72
CA ILE A 83 -1.18 -1.49 32.79
C ILE A 83 -0.18 -0.61 33.53
N ALA A 84 0.21 0.53 32.95
CA ALA A 84 1.36 1.31 33.42
C ALA A 84 1.20 1.92 34.83
N TRP A 85 -0.03 2.03 35.30
CA TRP A 85 -0.33 2.66 36.59
C TRP A 85 -0.46 1.67 37.74
N HIS A 86 -0.41 0.37 37.45
CA HIS A 86 -0.60 -0.66 38.47
C HIS A 86 0.71 -0.93 39.21
N GLU A 87 0.72 -0.72 40.52
CA GLU A 87 1.87 -0.95 41.39
C GLU A 87 2.40 -2.39 41.29
N VAL A 88 1.49 -3.38 41.20
CA VAL A 88 1.83 -4.79 41.00
C VAL A 88 2.67 -5.01 39.73
N VAL A 89 2.38 -4.27 38.66
CA VAL A 89 3.14 -4.35 37.40
C VAL A 89 4.50 -3.70 37.57
N ILE A 90 4.57 -2.57 38.26
CA ILE A 90 5.81 -1.83 38.51
C ILE A 90 6.76 -2.68 39.36
N GLU A 91 6.32 -3.14 40.53
CA GLU A 91 7.12 -3.96 41.43
C GLU A 91 7.45 -5.32 40.82
N GLY A 92 6.46 -5.96 40.20
CA GLY A 92 6.62 -7.24 39.52
C GLY A 92 7.67 -7.17 38.42
N ALA A 93 7.69 -6.10 37.62
CA ALA A 93 8.68 -5.92 36.55
C ALA A 93 10.09 -5.67 37.10
N ARG A 94 10.24 -4.90 38.19
CA ARG A 94 11.55 -4.63 38.82
C ARG A 94 12.16 -5.90 39.41
N ALA A 95 11.35 -6.68 40.12
CA ALA A 95 11.74 -7.95 40.74
C ALA A 95 11.94 -9.11 39.72
N MET A 96 11.44 -8.96 38.49
CA MET A 96 11.45 -10.03 37.50
C MET A 96 12.87 -10.49 37.13
N HIS A 97 13.05 -11.81 37.01
CA HIS A 97 14.31 -12.39 36.53
C HIS A 97 14.56 -11.96 35.07
N PRO A 98 15.80 -11.57 34.68
CA PRO A 98 16.10 -11.08 33.34
C PRO A 98 15.68 -12.01 32.20
N ALA A 99 15.71 -13.33 32.42
CA ALA A 99 15.25 -14.32 31.45
C ALA A 99 13.76 -14.16 31.08
N PHE A 100 12.88 -13.86 32.04
CA PHE A 100 11.46 -13.64 31.76
C PHE A 100 11.24 -12.29 31.05
N VAL A 101 12.01 -11.26 31.40
CA VAL A 101 11.99 -9.98 30.69
C VAL A 101 12.42 -10.15 29.23
N PHE A 102 13.41 -11.00 28.96
CA PHE A 102 13.82 -11.35 27.61
C PHE A 102 12.68 -12.06 26.85
N ILE A 103 12.00 -13.02 27.47
CA ILE A 103 10.84 -13.69 26.87
C ILE A 103 9.72 -12.70 26.56
N ILE A 104 9.39 -11.79 27.49
CA ILE A 104 8.39 -10.73 27.28
C ILE A 104 8.80 -9.80 26.13
N THR A 105 10.09 -9.50 26.02
CA THR A 105 10.60 -8.68 24.92
C THR A 105 10.43 -9.40 23.59
N LEU A 106 10.77 -10.68 23.49
CA LEU A 106 10.52 -11.49 22.29
C LEU A 106 9.03 -11.56 21.97
N PHE A 107 8.19 -11.75 22.98
CA PHE A 107 6.74 -11.76 22.81
C PHE A 107 6.21 -10.41 22.34
N THR A 108 6.75 -9.30 22.85
CA THR A 108 6.43 -7.93 22.40
C THR A 108 6.76 -7.75 20.93
N LEU A 109 7.93 -8.21 20.51
CA LEU A 109 8.35 -8.16 19.11
C LEU A 109 7.42 -9.00 18.23
N PHE A 110 7.10 -10.22 18.66
CA PHE A 110 6.20 -11.11 17.94
C PHE A 110 4.78 -10.58 17.85
N ALA A 111 4.24 -10.04 18.95
CA ALA A 111 2.91 -9.45 18.99
C ALA A 111 2.81 -8.23 18.08
N GLY A 112 3.77 -7.30 18.17
CA GLY A 112 3.83 -6.13 17.30
C GLY A 112 3.95 -6.52 15.82
N ALA A 113 4.81 -7.49 15.50
CA ALA A 113 4.98 -7.98 14.14
C ALA A 113 3.72 -8.65 13.62
N SER A 114 3.05 -9.45 14.46
CA SER A 114 1.78 -10.12 14.12
C SER A 114 0.69 -9.09 13.81
N VAL A 115 0.49 -8.10 14.67
CA VAL A 115 -0.53 -7.05 14.49
C VAL A 115 -0.29 -6.27 13.19
N LEU A 116 0.96 -5.87 12.92
CA LEU A 116 1.31 -5.18 11.68
C LEU A 116 1.19 -6.08 10.44
N TYR A 117 1.56 -7.36 10.55
CA TYR A 117 1.42 -8.32 9.45
C TYR A 117 -0.04 -8.48 9.04
N PHE A 118 -0.93 -8.72 10.01
CA PHE A 118 -2.37 -8.82 9.73
C PHE A 118 -2.96 -7.51 9.17
N SER A 119 -2.48 -6.35 9.65
CA SER A 119 -2.86 -5.03 9.12
C SER A 119 -2.54 -4.89 7.62
N GLN A 120 -1.29 -5.20 7.25
CA GLN A 120 -0.74 -4.95 5.91
C GLN A 120 -1.20 -5.99 4.90
N TYR A 121 -1.30 -7.27 5.30
CA TYR A 121 -1.74 -8.35 4.42
C TYR A 121 -3.18 -8.13 3.92
N ARG A 122 -4.02 -7.46 4.72
CA ARG A 122 -5.38 -7.09 4.31
C ARG A 122 -5.40 -6.06 3.17
N LYS A 123 -4.34 -5.25 3.03
CA LYS A 123 -4.31 -4.10 2.10
C LYS A 123 -3.46 -4.34 0.86
N ILE A 124 -2.42 -5.17 0.93
CA ILE A 124 -1.45 -5.33 -0.17
C ILE A 124 -1.48 -6.78 -0.66
N LYS A 125 -2.00 -7.01 -1.88
CA LYS A 125 -1.99 -8.33 -2.55
C LYS A 125 -0.59 -8.79 -2.97
N GLU A 126 0.40 -7.88 -3.00
CA GLU A 126 1.78 -8.18 -3.40
C GLU A 126 2.70 -8.49 -2.21
N GLN A 127 3.04 -9.77 -2.04
CA GLN A 127 3.90 -10.25 -0.96
C GLN A 127 5.29 -9.58 -0.94
N LYS A 128 5.84 -9.18 -2.10
CA LYS A 128 7.18 -8.58 -2.21
C LYS A 128 7.30 -7.20 -1.54
N ILE A 129 6.19 -6.45 -1.46
CA ILE A 129 6.16 -5.10 -0.84
C ILE A 129 6.13 -5.22 0.68
N ILE A 130 5.42 -6.22 1.20
CA ILE A 130 5.28 -6.51 2.63
C ILE A 130 6.66 -6.73 3.26
N PHE A 131 7.50 -7.59 2.65
CA PHE A 131 8.84 -7.89 3.19
C PHE A 131 9.81 -6.71 3.23
N LYS A 132 9.63 -5.67 2.39
CA LYS A 132 10.54 -4.50 2.35
C LYS A 132 10.12 -3.35 3.26
N LEU A 133 8.83 -3.11 3.42
CA LEU A 133 8.31 -1.97 4.20
C LEU A 133 7.94 -2.32 5.64
N LEU A 134 7.47 -3.54 5.89
CA LEU A 134 7.02 -3.98 7.20
C LEU A 134 8.13 -3.93 8.28
N PRO A 135 9.38 -4.37 8.01
CA PRO A 135 10.44 -4.31 9.01
C PRO A 135 10.75 -2.88 9.46
N LYS A 136 10.76 -1.92 8.52
CA LYS A 136 11.05 -0.50 8.84
C LYS A 136 9.96 0.12 9.72
N ARG A 137 8.69 -0.11 9.38
CA ARG A 137 7.56 0.41 10.16
C ARG A 137 7.50 -0.21 11.56
N PHE A 138 7.73 -1.52 11.65
CA PHE A 138 7.79 -2.24 12.91
C PHE A 138 8.87 -1.67 13.84
N VAL A 139 10.08 -1.43 13.32
CA VAL A 139 11.18 -0.85 14.09
C VAL A 139 10.80 0.54 14.63
N VAL A 140 10.17 1.38 13.80
CA VAL A 140 9.71 2.71 14.24
C VAL A 140 8.70 2.60 15.38
N PHE A 141 7.69 1.73 15.27
CA PHE A 141 6.70 1.57 16.34
C PHE A 141 7.28 0.96 17.61
N TYR A 142 8.25 0.06 17.49
CA TYR A 142 8.94 -0.51 18.64
C TYR A 142 9.72 0.57 19.41
N PHE A 143 10.53 1.37 18.71
CA PHE A 143 11.25 2.48 19.33
C PHE A 143 10.31 3.56 19.87
N LEU A 144 9.22 3.85 19.15
CA LEU A 144 8.18 4.76 19.62
C LEU A 144 7.56 4.28 20.92
N SER A 145 7.28 2.98 21.03
CA SER A 145 6.71 2.39 22.24
C SER A 145 7.65 2.51 23.43
N LEU A 146 8.93 2.20 23.24
CA LEU A 146 9.95 2.41 24.27
C LEU A 146 10.06 3.88 24.68
N LEU A 147 10.01 4.80 23.71
CA LEU A 147 10.12 6.23 23.95
C LEU A 147 8.90 6.77 24.71
N ILE A 148 7.69 6.31 24.39
CA ILE A 148 6.47 6.65 25.13
C ILE A 148 6.59 6.24 26.59
N VAL A 149 6.97 4.98 26.84
CA VAL A 149 7.09 4.44 28.21
C VAL A 149 8.18 5.17 28.99
N LEU A 150 9.36 5.33 28.40
CA LEU A 150 10.48 6.02 29.02
C LEU A 150 10.10 7.46 29.37
N THR A 151 9.55 8.21 28.41
CA THR A 151 9.18 9.61 28.60
C THR A 151 8.12 9.74 29.68
N THR A 152 7.08 8.91 29.63
CA THR A 152 5.99 8.93 30.61
C THR A 152 6.52 8.61 32.01
N TYR A 153 7.24 7.51 32.21
CA TYR A 153 7.77 7.19 33.53
C TYR A 153 8.84 8.15 34.05
N THR A 154 9.56 8.83 33.15
CA THR A 154 10.46 9.92 33.54
C THR A 154 9.66 11.12 34.06
N PHE A 155 8.60 11.53 33.38
CA PHE A 155 7.74 12.63 33.83
C PHE A 155 7.08 12.38 35.19
N PHE A 156 6.69 11.13 35.45
CA PHE A 156 6.08 10.74 36.72
C PHE A 156 7.10 10.38 37.83
N GLY A 157 8.41 10.48 37.55
CA GLY A 157 9.45 10.15 38.53
C GLY A 157 9.53 8.68 38.90
N ILE A 158 8.92 7.78 38.11
CA ILE A 158 8.96 6.33 38.31
C ILE A 158 10.30 5.74 37.83
N VAL A 159 10.91 6.41 36.85
CA VAL A 159 12.24 6.11 36.30
C VAL A 159 13.04 7.40 36.28
N GLY A 160 14.31 7.37 36.68
CA GLY A 160 15.14 8.58 36.68
C GLY A 160 16.36 8.50 37.59
N PRO A 161 17.04 9.63 37.81
CA PRO A 161 18.19 9.73 38.70
C PRO A 161 17.77 9.34 40.13
N GLY A 162 18.42 8.31 40.70
CA GLY A 162 18.08 7.77 42.02
C GLY A 162 17.43 6.38 41.99
N HIS A 163 17.04 5.88 40.82
CA HIS A 163 16.57 4.50 40.65
C HIS A 163 17.62 3.60 40.00
N SER A 164 17.53 2.29 40.27
CA SER A 164 18.40 1.30 39.63
C SER A 164 18.15 1.28 38.12
N PHE A 165 19.24 1.41 37.35
CA PHE A 165 19.18 1.40 35.89
C PHE A 165 18.59 0.08 35.36
N THR A 166 18.99 -1.04 35.97
CA THR A 166 18.55 -2.37 35.53
C THR A 166 17.05 -2.55 35.76
N GLU A 167 16.54 -2.15 36.92
CA GLU A 167 15.11 -2.18 37.24
C GLU A 167 14.29 -1.30 36.31
N SER A 168 14.80 -0.12 35.99
CA SER A 168 14.16 0.81 35.06
C SER A 168 14.03 0.20 33.65
N VAL A 169 15.08 -0.45 33.16
CA VAL A 169 15.07 -1.13 31.85
C VAL A 169 14.06 -2.28 31.84
N LYS A 170 14.01 -3.10 32.89
CA LYS A 170 13.03 -4.20 32.98
C LYS A 170 11.60 -3.66 32.93
N LEU A 171 11.32 -2.62 33.70
CA LEU A 171 10.02 -1.98 33.74
C LEU A 171 9.60 -1.43 32.37
N ILE A 172 10.50 -0.73 31.69
CA ILE A 172 10.24 -0.19 30.35
C ILE A 172 9.91 -1.32 29.37
N LEU A 173 10.70 -2.41 29.38
CA LEU A 173 10.49 -3.54 28.46
C LEU A 173 9.17 -4.29 28.71
N VAL A 174 8.76 -4.45 29.96
CA VAL A 174 7.49 -5.09 30.30
C VAL A 174 6.31 -4.25 29.83
N VAL A 175 6.35 -2.93 30.08
CA VAL A 175 5.26 -2.01 29.74
C VAL A 175 5.25 -1.65 28.25
N ALA A 176 6.37 -1.86 27.55
CA ALA A 176 6.44 -1.74 26.11
C ALA A 176 5.53 -2.74 25.38
N LEU A 177 5.16 -3.88 26.00
CA LEU A 177 4.29 -4.88 25.39
C LEU A 177 2.92 -4.32 24.98
N PRO A 178 2.07 -3.84 25.92
CA PRO A 178 0.77 -3.31 25.54
C PRO A 178 0.89 -1.98 24.80
N THR A 179 1.95 -1.20 25.05
CA THR A 179 2.26 0.01 24.30
C THR A 179 2.48 -0.31 22.82
N MET A 180 3.26 -1.35 22.51
CA MET A 180 3.54 -1.79 21.14
C MET A 180 2.30 -2.37 20.46
N ILE A 181 1.47 -3.11 21.19
CA ILE A 181 0.19 -3.59 20.68
C ILE A 181 -0.71 -2.42 20.33
N GLY A 182 -0.85 -1.44 21.23
CA GLY A 182 -1.66 -0.24 21.00
C GLY A 182 -1.16 0.60 19.81
N ALA A 183 0.16 0.83 19.73
CA ALA A 183 0.78 1.56 18.63
C ALA A 183 0.57 0.86 17.28
N SER A 184 0.76 -0.46 17.25
CA SER A 184 0.56 -1.28 16.05
C SER A 184 -0.92 -1.41 15.67
N ALA A 185 -1.83 -1.45 16.65
CA ALA A 185 -3.26 -1.53 16.40
C ALA A 185 -3.84 -0.24 15.79
N ALA A 186 -3.29 0.92 16.16
CA ALA A 186 -3.68 2.20 15.55
C ALA A 186 -3.34 2.27 14.04
N ASP A 187 -2.34 1.50 13.57
CA ASP A 187 -2.04 1.36 12.14
C ASP A 187 -3.12 0.55 11.40
N ILE A 188 -3.85 -0.35 12.08
CA ILE A 188 -4.95 -1.14 11.49
C ILE A 188 -6.15 -0.27 11.15
N ILE A 189 -6.49 0.69 12.01
CA ILE A 189 -7.68 1.57 11.88
C ILE A 189 -7.51 2.60 10.75
N ARG A 190 -6.44 2.50 9.95
CA ARG A 190 -6.17 3.37 8.81
C ARG A 190 -7.18 3.23 7.68
#